data_AF-A0A357KTV6-F1
#
_entry.id   AF-A0A357KTV6-F1
#
_cell.length_a   1.000
_cell.length_b   1.000
_cell.length_c   1.000
_cell.angle_alpha   90.00
_cell.angle_beta   90.00
_cell.angle_gamma   90.00
#
_symmetry.space_group_name_H-M   'P 1'
#
loop_
_entity.id
_entity.type
_entity.pdbx_description
1 polymer ?
#
loop_
_entity_poly.entity_id
_entity_poly.type
_entity_poly.pdbx_seq_one_letter_code
_entity_poly.pdbx_strand_id
1 'polypeptide(L)' 'VVILLDSITRLARAYNAAQPHSGKIMTGGIDSNALTRPKKFFGSARAIEHGGSLTILGTALVDTGSKADEVIFEE' A
#
# COMPACT_ATOMS: atom_id res chain seq x y z
N VAL A 1 -8.57 -15.04 -10.13
CA VAL A 1 -9.08 -13.64 -10.04
C VAL A 1 -7.94 -12.70 -10.35
N VAL A 2 -8.20 -11.65 -11.13
CA VAL A 2 -7.22 -10.59 -11.42
C VAL A 2 -7.80 -9.26 -10.96
N ILE A 3 -7.03 -8.49 -10.20
CA ILE A 3 -7.34 -7.11 -9.81
C ILE A 3 -6.33 -6.18 -10.49
N LEU A 4 -6.86 -5.19 -11.21
CA LEU A 4 -6.07 -4.06 -11.72
C LEU A 4 -6.34 -2.88 -10.79
N LEU A 5 -5.32 -2.43 -10.05
CA LEU A 5 -5.40 -1.37 -9.06
C LEU A 5 -4.66 -0.13 -9.52
N ASP A 6 -5.37 0.98 -9.69
CA ASP A 6 -4.76 2.31 -9.91
C ASP A 6 -5.21 3.26 -8.79
N SER A 7 -4.42 3.49 -7.72
CA SER A 7 -3.02 3.05 -7.49
C SER A 7 -2.79 2.54 -6.07
N ILE A 8 -1.74 1.73 -5.86
CA ILE A 8 -1.35 1.28 -4.51
C ILE A 8 -0.91 2.45 -3.63
N THR A 9 -0.27 3.47 -4.23
CA THR A 9 0.15 4.69 -3.53
C THR A 9 -1.04 5.45 -2.97
N ARG A 10 -2.11 5.64 -3.77
CA ARG A 10 -3.32 6.33 -3.32
C ARG A 10 -4.08 5.53 -2.28
N LEU A 11 -4.10 4.20 -2.40
CA LEU A 11 -4.67 3.31 -1.38
C LEU A 11 -3.94 3.47 -0.04
N ALA A 12 -2.61 3.46 -0.05
CA ALA A 12 -1.81 3.65 1.16
C ALA A 12 -2.04 5.02 1.83
N ARG A 13 -2.13 6.10 1.04
CA ARG A 13 -2.50 7.43 1.55
C ARG A 13 -3.88 7.45 2.20
N ALA A 14 -4.86 6.77 1.61
CA ALA A 14 -6.21 6.68 2.17
C ALA A 14 -6.20 5.94 3.53
N TYR A 15 -5.43 4.85 3.65
CA TYR A 15 -5.25 4.18 4.94
C TYR A 15 -4.56 5.05 5.98
N ASN A 16 -3.53 5.82 5.58
CA ASN A 16 -2.86 6.77 6.47
C ASN A 16 -3.82 7.85 6.99
N ALA A 17 -4.68 8.40 6.13
CA ALA A 17 -5.63 9.44 6.51
C ALA A 17 -6.80 8.92 7.36
N ALA A 18 -7.21 7.66 7.17
CA ALA A 18 -8.35 7.07 7.86
C ALA A 18 -8.00 6.46 9.23
N GLN A 19 -6.73 6.16 9.50
CA GLN A 19 -6.33 5.56 10.78
C GLN A 19 -6.19 6.59 11.90
N PRO A 20 -6.62 6.26 13.13
CA PRO A 20 -6.26 7.04 14.31
C PRO A 20 -4.73 7.08 14.45
N HIS A 21 -4.20 8.24 14.81
CA HIS A 21 -2.76 8.40 15.02
C HIS A 21 -2.26 7.49 16.15
N SER A 22 -1.22 6.72 15.85
CA SER A 22 -0.54 5.83 16.81
C SER A 22 0.43 6.55 17.73
N GLY A 23 0.65 7.85 17.50
CA GLY A 23 1.67 8.67 18.17
C GLY A 23 3.08 8.46 17.62
N LYS A 24 3.27 7.61 16.61
CA LYS A 24 4.55 7.36 15.93
C LYS A 24 4.44 7.70 14.45
N ILE A 25 4.92 8.89 14.09
CA ILE A 25 4.91 9.39 12.71
C ILE A 25 6.31 9.18 12.11
N MET A 26 6.35 8.49 10.99
CA MET A 26 7.53 8.29 10.16
C MET A 26 7.81 9.51 9.27
N THR A 27 8.98 9.51 8.65
CA THR A 27 9.35 10.48 7.62
C THR A 27 8.26 10.58 6.55
N GLY A 28 7.95 11.81 6.12
CA GLY A 28 6.88 12.05 5.14
C GLY A 28 5.47 12.14 5.73
N GLY A 29 5.29 12.09 7.05
CA GLY A 29 3.98 12.26 7.68
C GLY A 29 3.10 11.00 7.63
N ILE A 30 3.74 9.84 7.52
CA ILE A 30 3.06 8.53 7.49
C ILE A 30 3.07 7.94 8.90
N ASP A 31 1.92 7.52 9.38
CA ASP A 31 1.83 6.78 10.65
C ASP A 31 2.50 5.42 10.51
N SER A 32 3.25 4.97 11.51
CA SER A 32 3.98 3.68 11.45
C SER A 32 3.06 2.48 11.20
N ASN A 33 1.77 2.59 11.53
CA ASN A 33 0.79 1.53 11.32
C ASN A 33 -0.01 1.68 10.01
N ALA A 34 0.15 2.79 9.28
CA ALA A 34 -0.64 3.10 8.08
C ALA A 34 -0.42 2.10 6.94
N LEU A 35 0.82 1.61 6.78
CA LEU A 35 1.19 0.72 5.68
C LEU A 35 0.86 -0.75 5.94
N THR A 36 0.48 -1.11 7.16
CA THR A 36 0.19 -2.52 7.51
C THR A 36 -0.96 -3.09 6.69
N ARG A 37 -2.04 -2.32 6.50
CA ARG A 37 -3.22 -2.77 5.73
C ARG A 37 -2.96 -2.80 4.22
N PRO A 38 -2.40 -1.75 3.59
CA PRO A 38 -1.96 -1.79 2.19
C PRO A 38 -1.03 -2.96 1.87
N LYS A 39 -0.01 -3.22 2.69
CA LYS A 39 0.92 -4.34 2.51
C LYS A 39 0.20 -5.69 2.54
N LYS A 40 -0.70 -5.89 3.50
CA LYS A 40 -1.53 -7.11 3.57
C LYS A 40 -2.45 -7.26 2.36
N PHE A 41 -3.03 -6.17 1.88
CA PHE A 41 -3.85 -6.19 0.68
C PHE A 41 -3.04 -6.61 -0.55
N PHE A 42 -1.92 -5.94 -0.81
CA PHE A 42 -1.11 -6.23 -2.00
C PHE A 42 -0.45 -7.62 -1.91
N GLY A 43 0.05 -8.01 -0.73
CA GLY A 43 0.59 -9.34 -0.43
C GLY A 43 -0.47 -10.46 -0.32
N SER A 44 -1.76 -10.14 -0.53
CA SER A 44 -2.77 -11.18 -0.67
C SER A 44 -2.66 -11.92 -2.00
N ALA A 45 -2.07 -11.29 -3.03
CA ALA A 45 -1.80 -11.90 -4.32
C ALA A 45 -0.94 -13.16 -4.17
N ARG A 46 -1.45 -14.30 -4.64
CA ARG A 46 -0.80 -15.61 -4.53
C ARG A 46 -1.41 -16.62 -5.49
N ALA A 47 -0.61 -17.60 -5.91
CA ALA A 47 -1.09 -18.84 -6.50
C ALA A 47 -1.36 -19.86 -5.39
N ILE A 48 -2.47 -20.59 -5.46
CA ILE A 48 -2.82 -21.63 -4.50
C ILE A 48 -2.62 -22.98 -5.18
N GLU A 49 -1.79 -23.85 -4.59
CA GLU A 49 -1.26 -25.10 -5.21
C GLU A 49 -2.36 -26.03 -5.77
N HIS A 50 -3.50 -26.11 -5.10
CA HIS A 50 -4.65 -26.93 -5.51
C HIS A 50 -5.92 -26.09 -5.70
N GLY A 51 -5.75 -24.81 -6.06
CA GLY A 51 -6.86 -23.88 -6.22
C GLY A 51 -6.68 -22.94 -7.41
N GLY A 52 -7.41 -21.83 -7.38
CA GLY A 52 -7.18 -20.72 -8.30
C GLY A 52 -6.01 -19.83 -7.86
N SER A 53 -5.82 -18.73 -8.57
CA SER A 53 -4.87 -17.68 -8.22
C SER A 53 -5.59 -16.36 -7.95
N LEU A 54 -4.97 -15.53 -7.10
CA LEU A 54 -5.25 -14.10 -7.02
C LEU A 54 -4.03 -13.35 -7.55
N THR A 55 -4.21 -12.67 -8.68
CA THR A 55 -3.19 -11.77 -9.25
C THR A 55 -3.63 -10.33 -8.99
N ILE A 56 -2.72 -9.51 -8.48
CA ILE A 56 -2.94 -8.07 -8.32
C ILE A 56 -1.84 -7.35 -9.10
N LEU A 57 -2.24 -6.47 -10.01
CA LEU A 57 -1.35 -5.56 -10.71
C LEU A 57 -1.71 -4.15 -10.25
N GLY A 58 -0.79 -3.51 -9.55
CA GLY A 58 -0.97 -2.15 -9.03
C GLY A 58 -0.06 -1.16 -9.73
N THR A 59 -0.56 0.03 -10.05
CA THR A 59 0.32 1.16 -10.38
C THR A 59 0.86 1.76 -9.09
N ALA A 60 2.11 2.23 -9.13
CA ALA A 60 2.73 3.01 -8.07
C ALA A 60 3.14 4.37 -8.64
N LEU A 61 2.90 5.44 -7.88
CA LEU A 61 3.38 6.77 -8.22
C LEU A 61 4.81 6.94 -7.70
N VAL A 62 5.71 7.40 -8.56
CA VAL A 62 7.11 7.72 -8.27
C VAL A 62 7.42 9.14 -8.74
N ASP A 63 8.53 9.71 -8.26
CA ASP A 63 9.00 11.06 -8.63
C ASP A 63 7.94 12.16 -8.45
N THR A 64 7.04 12.01 -7.48
CA THR A 64 5.94 12.96 -7.23
C THR A 64 6.38 14.21 -6.48
N GLY A 65 7.62 14.24 -5.99
CA GLY A 65 8.14 15.25 -5.07
C GLY A 65 7.58 15.14 -3.64
N SER A 66 6.79 14.09 -3.34
CA SER A 66 6.26 13.83 -2.01
C SER A 66 7.08 12.77 -1.28
N LYS A 67 7.71 13.17 -0.17
CA LYS A 67 8.39 12.24 0.74
C LYS A 67 7.49 11.11 1.24
N ALA A 68 6.18 11.35 1.33
CA ALA A 68 5.22 10.30 1.69
C ALA A 68 5.12 9.22 0.60
N ASP A 69 5.07 9.63 -0.68
CA ASP A 69 5.00 8.67 -1.80
C ASP A 69 6.31 7.91 -1.96
N GLU A 70 7.45 8.58 -1.76
CA GLU A 70 8.77 7.95 -1.72
C GLU A 70 8.82 6.85 -0.66
N VAL A 71 8.38 7.15 0.58
CA VAL A 71 8.31 6.16 1.65
C VAL A 71 7.34 5.03 1.33
N ILE A 72 6.18 5.32 0.73
CA ILE A 72 5.23 4.27 0.32
C ILE A 72 5.82 3.36 -0.76
N PHE A 73 6.60 3.91 -1.69
CA PHE A 73 7.20 3.16 -2.78
C PHE A 73 8.34 2.24 -2.32
N GLU A 74 9.14 2.69 -1.36
CA GLU A 74 10.26 1.90 -0.80
C GLU A 74 9.81 0.76 0.15
N GLU A 75 8.56 0.79 0.62
CA GLU A 75 8.02 -0.11 1.65
C GLU A 75 7.23 -1.31 1.11
#